data_AF-A0A6A6K6Z7-F1
#
_entry.id   AF-A0A6A6K6Z7-F1
#
_cell.length_a   1.000
_cell.length_b   1.000
_cell.length_c   1.000
_cell.angle_alpha   90.00
_cell.angle_beta   90.00
_cell.angle_gamma   90.00
#
_symmetry.space_group_name_H-M   'P 1'
#
loop_
_entity.id
_entity.type
_entity.pdbx_description
1 polymer ?
#
loop_
_entity_poly.entity_id
_entity_poly.type
_entity_poly.pdbx_seq_one_letter_code
_entity_poly.pdbx_strand_id
1 'polypeptide(L)'
;MGMHRTVVISSQHIMKEFYTTNDKFVASRPQSSQSKHLAYNYAAFGFSPYGSYWRDVRWTEFMYGSVKSMKKINKELDSIIDAWVQEHELRRLNGEVETKQDFIDVLLSAVQDDSQFGNSRETVIKATIMTLIVGGSDTTSITMIWMLANLLNNRRELQLAQEEIDQKVGRDRPVEESDVENLVYLKAIIKETLRLYPAGRRSCPGLNFALQVVQLGMARLLQGFNFTTPNNEPVDMTESLTLSLCKETPLEVMLTPRLAPELYQY
;
A
#
# COMPACT_ATOMS: atom_id res chain seq x y z
N MET A 1 24.55 -2.60 -14.28
CA MET A 1 23.65 -1.51 -14.74
C MET A 1 23.65 -1.49 -16.26
N GLY A 2 22.62 -0.94 -16.88
CA GLY A 2 22.62 -0.57 -18.30
C GLY A 2 21.76 0.68 -18.47
N MET A 3 22.33 1.76 -19.02
CA MET A 3 21.56 2.97 -19.35
C MET A 3 20.78 2.74 -20.64
N HIS A 4 19.60 2.14 -20.52
CA HIS A 4 18.63 2.12 -21.60
C HIS A 4 18.06 3.54 -21.80
N ARG A 5 17.81 3.93 -23.04
CA ARG A 5 17.20 5.24 -23.35
C ARG A 5 15.72 5.22 -22.95
N THR A 6 15.40 5.86 -21.82
CA THR A 6 14.03 6.01 -21.33
C THR A 6 13.40 7.30 -21.87
N VAL A 7 12.15 7.24 -22.32
CA VAL A 7 11.35 8.43 -22.66
C VAL A 7 10.63 8.90 -21.40
N VAL A 8 10.79 10.18 -21.04
CA VAL A 8 10.09 10.81 -19.92
C VAL A 8 8.88 11.58 -20.47
N ILE A 9 7.68 11.28 -19.96
CA ILE A 9 6.44 11.99 -20.31
C ILE A 9 6.06 12.91 -19.15
N SER A 10 6.15 14.23 -19.36
CA SER A 10 5.84 15.25 -18.34
C SER A 10 4.48 15.94 -18.52
N SER A 11 3.81 15.74 -19.66
CA SER A 11 2.51 16.38 -19.95
C SER A 11 1.35 15.59 -19.35
N GLN A 12 0.54 16.25 -18.51
CA GLN A 12 -0.68 15.68 -17.91
C GLN A 12 -1.68 15.20 -18.97
N HIS A 13 -1.79 15.89 -20.11
CA HIS A 13 -2.65 15.47 -21.23
C HIS A 13 -2.21 14.11 -21.78
N ILE A 14 -0.92 13.99 -22.11
CA ILE A 14 -0.35 12.76 -22.68
C ILE A 14 -0.44 11.63 -21.64
N MET A 15 -0.13 11.89 -20.37
CA MET A 15 -0.29 10.91 -19.30
C MET A 15 -1.75 10.42 -19.17
N LYS A 16 -2.73 11.33 -19.23
CA LYS A 16 -4.16 10.95 -19.21
C LYS A 16 -4.49 10.03 -20.40
N GLU A 17 -4.13 10.42 -21.61
CA GLU A 17 -4.36 9.63 -22.83
C GLU A 17 -3.67 8.24 -22.78
N PHE A 18 -2.48 8.17 -22.17
CA PHE A 18 -1.78 6.92 -21.91
C PHE A 18 -2.52 6.01 -20.92
N TYR A 19 -3.11 6.56 -19.85
CA TYR A 19 -3.83 5.78 -18.82
C TYR A 19 -5.33 5.56 -19.10
N THR A 20 -5.93 6.24 -20.09
CA THR A 20 -7.32 6.00 -20.53
C THR A 20 -7.45 5.31 -21.88
N THR A 21 -6.64 5.69 -22.87
CA THR A 21 -6.85 5.33 -24.28
C THR A 21 -5.87 4.26 -24.73
N ASN A 22 -4.59 4.42 -24.38
CA ASN A 22 -3.51 3.47 -24.69
C ASN A 22 -3.19 2.55 -23.50
N ASP A 23 -4.12 2.46 -22.55
CA ASP A 23 -3.94 1.85 -21.23
C ASP A 23 -3.63 0.34 -21.26
N LYS A 24 -4.13 -0.41 -22.25
CA LYS A 24 -3.78 -1.81 -22.51
C LYS A 24 -2.29 -1.98 -22.84
N PHE A 25 -1.71 -1.03 -23.58
CA PHE A 25 -0.31 -1.09 -23.99
C PHE A 25 0.59 -0.90 -22.75
N VAL A 26 0.34 0.15 -21.96
CA VAL A 26 1.19 0.48 -20.79
C VAL A 26 0.84 -0.26 -19.48
N ALA A 27 -0.28 -0.98 -19.41
CA ALA A 27 -0.51 -1.95 -18.33
C ALA A 27 0.46 -3.15 -18.42
N SER A 28 1.08 -3.40 -19.58
CA SER A 28 2.04 -4.48 -19.83
C SER A 28 3.33 -4.32 -19.01
N ARG A 29 3.42 -5.01 -17.87
CA ARG A 29 4.71 -5.24 -17.22
C ARG A 29 5.61 -6.09 -18.13
N PRO A 30 6.89 -5.73 -18.32
CA PRO A 30 7.88 -6.67 -18.80
C PRO A 30 8.15 -7.74 -17.74
N GLN A 31 8.79 -8.81 -18.20
CA GLN A 31 9.08 -10.03 -17.49
C GLN A 31 10.21 -9.84 -16.43
N SER A 32 10.04 -10.29 -15.15
CA SER A 32 10.87 -9.82 -14.00
C SER A 32 11.33 -10.90 -12.97
N SER A 33 12.42 -10.67 -12.21
CA SER A 33 12.98 -11.64 -11.25
C SER A 33 12.26 -11.68 -9.89
N GLN A 34 11.74 -10.53 -9.47
CA GLN A 34 11.06 -10.39 -8.18
C GLN A 34 9.76 -11.20 -8.20
N SER A 35 9.03 -11.09 -9.32
CA SER A 35 7.89 -11.92 -9.65
C SER A 35 8.21 -13.44 -9.60
N LYS A 36 9.42 -13.87 -10.00
CA LYS A 36 9.87 -15.27 -9.96
C LYS A 36 10.00 -15.85 -8.55
N HIS A 37 10.49 -15.03 -7.61
CA HIS A 37 11.06 -15.53 -6.36
C HIS A 37 10.38 -15.02 -5.08
N LEU A 38 9.64 -13.91 -5.15
CA LEU A 38 8.82 -13.39 -4.05
C LEU A 38 7.33 -13.64 -4.29
N ALA A 39 6.93 -13.69 -5.56
CA ALA A 39 5.55 -13.57 -5.99
C ALA A 39 4.98 -14.92 -6.48
N TYR A 40 5.35 -16.01 -5.78
CA TYR A 40 5.00 -17.41 -6.04
C TYR A 40 5.24 -17.87 -7.48
N ASN A 41 6.36 -17.44 -8.05
CA ASN A 41 6.60 -17.66 -9.48
C ASN A 41 5.40 -17.09 -10.27
N TYR A 42 5.23 -15.78 -10.09
CA TYR A 42 4.37 -14.85 -10.81
C TYR A 42 2.85 -14.96 -10.62
N ALA A 43 2.34 -16.03 -9.97
CA ALA A 43 0.92 -16.18 -9.60
C ALA A 43 0.36 -15.00 -8.77
N ALA A 44 1.23 -14.18 -8.20
CA ALA A 44 0.93 -12.90 -7.57
C ALA A 44 0.45 -11.83 -8.58
N PHE A 45 -0.88 -11.63 -8.61
CA PHE A 45 -1.63 -10.66 -9.42
C PHE A 45 -0.89 -9.34 -9.75
N GLY A 46 -0.29 -8.66 -8.75
CA GLY A 46 0.29 -7.32 -8.91
C GLY A 46 1.60 -7.21 -9.70
N PHE A 47 2.30 -8.33 -9.91
CA PHE A 47 3.70 -8.35 -10.40
C PHE A 47 3.86 -9.02 -11.79
N SER A 48 2.85 -8.85 -12.64
CA SER A 48 2.53 -9.83 -13.69
C SER A 48 2.38 -9.19 -15.11
N PRO A 49 2.78 -9.83 -16.24
CA PRO A 49 2.66 -9.30 -17.64
C PRO A 49 1.31 -9.40 -18.39
N TYR A 50 0.82 -8.30 -19.00
CA TYR A 50 -0.53 -8.19 -19.61
C TYR A 50 -0.78 -9.15 -20.81
N GLY A 51 -1.96 -9.78 -20.86
CA GLY A 51 -2.31 -10.88 -21.78
C GLY A 51 -3.54 -11.69 -21.32
N SER A 52 -3.82 -12.86 -21.92
CA SER A 52 -4.85 -13.80 -21.41
C SER A 52 -4.49 -14.29 -20.01
N TYR A 53 -3.22 -14.63 -19.85
CA TYR A 53 -2.61 -14.98 -18.57
C TYR A 53 -2.51 -13.77 -17.62
N TRP A 54 -2.96 -12.54 -17.97
CA TRP A 54 -3.27 -11.47 -16.97
C TRP A 54 -4.56 -11.71 -16.20
N ARG A 55 -5.00 -12.96 -16.17
CA ARG A 55 -5.81 -13.53 -15.11
C ARG A 55 -4.95 -14.28 -14.06
N ASP A 56 -3.66 -14.66 -14.30
CA ASP A 56 -2.82 -15.53 -13.41
C ASP A 56 -1.21 -15.52 -13.57
N VAL A 57 -0.57 -14.59 -14.32
CA VAL A 57 0.72 -14.66 -15.15
C VAL A 57 2.09 -15.28 -14.66
N ARG A 58 3.09 -15.44 -15.59
CA ARG A 58 4.60 -15.70 -15.58
C ARG A 58 5.30 -15.05 -16.81
N TRP A 59 6.61 -14.89 -17.07
CA TRP A 59 7.97 -15.14 -16.46
C TRP A 59 8.80 -13.80 -16.49
N THR A 60 10.12 -13.49 -16.63
CA THR A 60 11.58 -13.82 -16.40
C THR A 60 12.42 -12.67 -17.07
N GLU A 61 13.40 -11.89 -16.55
CA GLU A 61 14.03 -11.67 -15.24
C GLU A 61 14.85 -10.33 -15.21
N PHE A 62 14.80 -9.50 -14.14
CA PHE A 62 15.76 -8.43 -13.78
C PHE A 62 15.52 -7.86 -12.34
N MET A 63 16.50 -7.13 -11.77
CA MET A 63 16.52 -6.29 -10.53
C MET A 63 16.76 -6.92 -9.13
N TYR A 64 17.89 -6.52 -8.51
CA TYR A 64 18.34 -6.63 -7.10
C TYR A 64 18.82 -7.97 -6.51
N GLY A 65 19.58 -7.86 -5.39
CA GLY A 65 20.46 -8.90 -4.83
C GLY A 65 19.99 -9.54 -3.50
N SER A 66 20.91 -10.25 -2.82
CA SER A 66 20.65 -11.14 -1.66
C SER A 66 19.39 -12.00 -1.77
N VAL A 67 19.31 -12.78 -2.86
CA VAL A 67 18.28 -13.81 -3.09
C VAL A 67 18.16 -14.79 -1.91
N LYS A 68 19.22 -14.97 -1.08
CA LYS A 68 19.18 -15.77 0.15
C LYS A 68 18.23 -15.19 1.20
N SER A 69 18.29 -13.88 1.46
CA SER A 69 17.43 -13.20 2.44
C SER A 69 15.96 -13.24 2.01
N MET A 70 15.71 -12.93 0.73
CA MET A 70 14.38 -13.01 0.11
C MET A 70 13.75 -14.41 0.27
N LYS A 71 14.52 -15.47 -0.04
CA LYS A 71 14.08 -16.87 0.11
C LYS A 71 13.86 -17.31 1.56
N LYS A 72 14.43 -16.63 2.55
CA LYS A 72 14.14 -16.87 3.97
C LYS A 72 12.78 -16.27 4.33
N ILE A 73 12.63 -14.96 4.10
CA ILE A 73 11.40 -14.20 4.43
C ILE A 73 10.18 -14.78 3.70
N ASN A 74 10.32 -15.13 2.43
CA ASN A 74 9.25 -15.75 1.65
C ASN A 74 8.79 -17.09 2.26
N LYS A 75 9.70 -17.94 2.76
CA LYS A 75 9.34 -19.20 3.45
C LYS A 75 8.63 -18.98 4.79
N GLU A 76 9.08 -17.98 5.56
CA GLU A 76 8.47 -17.66 6.85
C GLU A 76 7.02 -17.18 6.64
N LEU A 77 6.80 -16.27 5.69
CA LEU A 77 5.45 -15.80 5.32
C LEU A 77 4.59 -16.89 4.64
N ASP A 78 5.17 -17.74 3.79
CA ASP A 78 4.47 -18.88 3.16
C ASP A 78 3.90 -19.85 4.21
N SER A 79 4.70 -20.20 5.22
CA SER A 79 4.24 -21.09 6.31
C SER A 79 3.08 -20.53 7.14
N ILE A 80 2.96 -19.20 7.25
CA ILE A 80 1.86 -18.53 7.95
C ILE A 80 0.59 -18.53 7.08
N ILE A 81 0.71 -18.19 5.80
CA ILE A 81 -0.43 -18.19 4.86
C ILE A 81 -0.94 -19.61 4.61
N ASP A 82 -0.04 -20.61 4.59
CA ASP A 82 -0.39 -22.03 4.54
C ASP A 82 -1.26 -22.46 5.71
N ALA A 83 -0.85 -22.15 6.95
CA ALA A 83 -1.65 -22.43 8.15
C ALA A 83 -3.04 -21.75 8.08
N TRP A 84 -3.12 -20.48 7.68
CA TRP A 84 -4.40 -19.77 7.55
C TRP A 84 -5.31 -20.35 6.46
N VAL A 85 -4.78 -20.75 5.31
CA VAL A 85 -5.57 -21.37 4.23
C VAL A 85 -6.10 -22.74 4.68
N GLN A 86 -5.24 -23.58 5.26
CA GLN A 86 -5.65 -24.90 5.78
C GLN A 86 -6.72 -24.77 6.88
N GLU A 87 -6.60 -23.78 7.77
CA GLU A 87 -7.60 -23.50 8.80
C GLU A 87 -8.98 -23.18 8.19
N HIS A 88 -9.05 -22.31 7.18
CA HIS A 88 -10.31 -21.97 6.52
C HIS A 88 -10.88 -23.13 5.70
N GLU A 89 -10.04 -23.94 5.04
CA GLU A 89 -10.50 -25.16 4.36
C GLU A 89 -11.09 -26.18 5.34
N LEU A 90 -10.48 -26.39 6.51
CA LEU A 90 -10.99 -27.28 7.56
C LEU A 90 -12.33 -26.79 8.14
N ARG A 91 -12.45 -25.48 8.48
CA ARG A 91 -13.73 -24.88 8.93
C ARG A 91 -14.85 -25.11 7.91
N ARG A 92 -14.56 -24.89 6.62
CA ARG A 92 -15.52 -25.10 5.52
C ARG A 92 -15.90 -26.57 5.32
N LEU A 93 -14.98 -27.51 5.55
CA LEU A 93 -15.27 -28.96 5.54
C LEU A 93 -16.12 -29.40 6.73
N ASN A 94 -15.93 -28.79 7.91
CA ASN A 94 -16.75 -29.05 9.10
C ASN A 94 -18.19 -28.50 8.99
N GLY A 95 -18.47 -27.65 8.01
CA GLY A 95 -19.76 -26.97 7.87
C GLY A 95 -19.94 -25.79 8.84
N GLU A 96 -18.85 -25.24 9.38
CA GLU A 96 -18.86 -24.11 10.30
C GLU A 96 -19.15 -22.81 9.53
N VAL A 97 -20.44 -22.48 9.36
CA VAL A 97 -20.89 -21.23 8.75
C VAL A 97 -20.78 -20.10 9.78
N GLU A 98 -19.59 -19.52 9.90
CA GLU A 98 -19.40 -18.25 10.60
C GLU A 98 -20.21 -17.14 9.88
N THR A 99 -20.90 -16.28 10.64
CA THR A 99 -21.86 -15.30 10.08
C THR A 99 -21.20 -14.13 9.33
N LYS A 100 -19.87 -14.11 9.24
CA LYS A 100 -19.06 -13.07 8.62
C LYS A 100 -17.88 -13.71 7.89
N GLN A 101 -18.03 -13.91 6.58
CA GLN A 101 -16.95 -14.38 5.71
C GLN A 101 -15.78 -13.40 5.69
N ASP A 102 -14.57 -13.95 5.59
CA ASP A 102 -13.33 -13.17 5.49
C ASP A 102 -12.83 -13.08 4.03
N PHE A 103 -11.64 -12.51 3.81
CA PHE A 103 -11.05 -12.42 2.47
C PHE A 103 -10.52 -13.76 1.94
N ILE A 104 -10.05 -14.67 2.82
CA ILE A 104 -9.62 -16.02 2.45
C ILE A 104 -10.82 -16.85 1.99
N ASP A 105 -11.98 -16.75 2.66
CA ASP A 105 -13.24 -17.34 2.20
C ASP A 105 -13.65 -16.88 0.79
N VAL A 106 -13.53 -15.58 0.52
CA VAL A 106 -13.83 -14.97 -0.79
C VAL A 106 -12.86 -15.49 -1.85
N LEU A 107 -11.56 -15.64 -1.57
CA LEU A 107 -10.62 -16.27 -2.50
C LEU A 107 -10.90 -17.76 -2.72
N LEU A 108 -11.15 -18.53 -1.65
CA LEU A 108 -11.49 -19.95 -1.71
C LEU A 108 -12.86 -20.24 -2.36
N SER A 109 -13.65 -19.21 -2.68
CA SER A 109 -14.91 -19.32 -3.43
C SER A 109 -14.85 -18.71 -4.84
N ALA A 110 -14.04 -17.66 -5.05
CA ALA A 110 -13.88 -17.01 -6.35
C ALA A 110 -12.83 -17.68 -7.27
N VAL A 111 -11.74 -18.23 -6.71
CA VAL A 111 -10.69 -18.90 -7.49
C VAL A 111 -11.12 -20.35 -7.76
N GLN A 112 -11.19 -20.73 -9.04
CA GLN A 112 -11.62 -22.06 -9.50
C GLN A 112 -10.42 -23.02 -9.66
N ASP A 113 -10.67 -24.32 -9.72
CA ASP A 113 -9.66 -25.35 -10.04
C ASP A 113 -9.35 -25.40 -11.55
N ASP A 114 -8.94 -24.26 -12.11
CA ASP A 114 -8.30 -24.22 -13.42
C ASP A 114 -6.78 -24.22 -13.26
N SER A 115 -6.10 -25.09 -14.01
CA SER A 115 -4.66 -25.35 -13.89
C SER A 115 -3.81 -24.32 -14.65
N GLN A 116 -4.22 -23.04 -14.59
CA GLN A 116 -3.63 -21.96 -15.39
C GLN A 116 -2.12 -21.88 -15.14
N PHE A 117 -1.39 -22.38 -16.14
CA PHE A 117 0.07 -22.40 -16.23
C PHE A 117 0.77 -23.25 -15.16
N GLY A 118 0.09 -24.29 -14.65
CA GLY A 118 0.70 -25.35 -13.85
C GLY A 118 1.04 -24.98 -12.40
N ASN A 119 0.43 -23.91 -11.88
CA ASN A 119 0.36 -23.64 -10.44
C ASN A 119 -0.92 -24.30 -9.87
N SER A 120 -0.97 -24.64 -8.57
CA SER A 120 -2.23 -25.08 -7.92
C SER A 120 -3.14 -23.88 -7.62
N ARG A 121 -4.46 -24.10 -7.53
CA ARG A 121 -5.43 -23.12 -7.02
C ARG A 121 -4.99 -22.52 -5.67
N GLU A 122 -4.59 -23.40 -4.77
CA GLU A 122 -3.94 -23.10 -3.49
C GLU A 122 -2.72 -22.17 -3.65
N THR A 123 -1.82 -22.40 -4.62
CA THR A 123 -0.69 -21.50 -4.93
C THR A 123 -1.17 -20.12 -5.36
N VAL A 124 -2.22 -20.02 -6.18
CA VAL A 124 -2.79 -18.73 -6.64
C VAL A 124 -3.42 -17.95 -5.48
N ILE A 125 -4.11 -18.65 -4.57
CA ILE A 125 -4.70 -18.07 -3.35
C ILE A 125 -3.59 -17.55 -2.42
N LYS A 126 -2.59 -18.39 -2.08
CA LYS A 126 -1.42 -18.01 -1.28
C LYS A 126 -0.69 -16.79 -1.86
N ALA A 127 -0.49 -16.78 -3.18
CA ALA A 127 0.15 -15.67 -3.89
C ALA A 127 -0.67 -14.37 -3.85
N THR A 128 -1.99 -14.46 -3.91
CA THR A 128 -2.89 -13.30 -3.86
C THR A 128 -2.91 -12.70 -2.45
N ILE A 129 -2.99 -13.52 -1.40
CA ILE A 129 -2.88 -13.09 0.00
C ILE A 129 -1.55 -12.37 0.25
N MET A 130 -0.43 -13.00 -0.14
CA MET A 130 0.92 -12.40 -0.03
C MET A 130 1.03 -11.05 -0.75
N THR A 131 0.45 -10.94 -1.96
CA THR A 131 0.47 -9.70 -2.76
C THR A 131 -0.24 -8.55 -2.04
N LEU A 132 -1.34 -8.83 -1.34
CA LEU A 132 -2.13 -7.81 -0.67
C LEU A 132 -1.51 -7.38 0.66
N ILE A 133 -0.93 -8.31 1.43
CA ILE A 133 -0.18 -8.00 2.65
C ILE A 133 1.01 -7.08 2.30
N VAL A 134 1.90 -7.53 1.41
CA VAL A 134 3.11 -6.76 1.02
C VAL A 134 2.73 -5.45 0.31
N GLY A 135 1.72 -5.49 -0.56
CA GLY A 135 1.27 -4.31 -1.30
C GLY A 135 0.60 -3.24 -0.43
N GLY A 136 -0.12 -3.64 0.62
CA GLY A 136 -0.86 -2.74 1.51
C GLY A 136 -0.01 -2.15 2.64
N SER A 137 0.86 -2.95 3.27
CA SER A 137 1.59 -2.53 4.49
C SER A 137 2.65 -1.45 4.23
N ASP A 138 3.63 -1.75 3.38
CA ASP A 138 4.77 -0.86 3.13
C ASP A 138 4.31 0.48 2.52
N THR A 139 3.42 0.41 1.51
CA THR A 139 3.01 1.59 0.74
C THR A 139 2.19 2.58 1.56
N THR A 140 1.30 2.09 2.43
CA THR A 140 0.52 2.91 3.38
C THR A 140 1.43 3.62 4.38
N SER A 141 2.40 2.88 4.93
CA SER A 141 3.34 3.42 5.93
C SER A 141 4.26 4.49 5.31
N ILE A 142 4.79 4.22 4.11
CA ILE A 142 5.59 5.18 3.33
C ILE A 142 4.76 6.41 2.95
N THR A 143 3.48 6.25 2.61
CA THR A 143 2.57 7.37 2.34
C THR A 143 2.41 8.28 3.55
N MET A 144 2.19 7.72 4.75
CA MET A 144 2.08 8.51 5.99
C MET A 144 3.40 9.22 6.33
N ILE A 145 4.55 8.57 6.11
CA ILE A 145 5.88 9.19 6.27
C ILE A 145 6.06 10.39 5.31
N TRP A 146 5.69 10.26 4.03
CA TRP A 146 5.77 11.39 3.09
C TRP A 146 4.77 12.50 3.39
N MET A 147 3.57 12.17 3.88
CA MET A 147 2.62 13.19 4.36
C MET A 147 3.20 13.99 5.52
N LEU A 148 3.76 13.32 6.53
CA LEU A 148 4.42 13.99 7.66
C LEU A 148 5.61 14.83 7.17
N ALA A 149 6.47 14.30 6.29
CA ALA A 149 7.60 15.04 5.72
C ALA A 149 7.15 16.33 4.98
N ASN A 150 6.10 16.24 4.16
CA ASN A 150 5.53 17.40 3.46
C ASN A 150 4.94 18.43 4.44
N LEU A 151 4.21 17.99 5.47
CA LEU A 151 3.62 18.88 6.48
C LEU A 151 4.66 19.52 7.41
N LEU A 152 5.74 18.81 7.74
CA LEU A 152 6.88 19.34 8.48
C LEU A 152 7.61 20.44 7.70
N ASN A 153 7.69 20.33 6.36
CA ASN A 153 8.20 21.39 5.50
C ASN A 153 7.17 22.50 5.22
N ASN A 154 5.87 22.25 5.44
CA ASN A 154 4.78 23.20 5.24
C ASN A 154 4.05 23.47 6.58
N ARG A 155 4.78 24.01 7.56
CA ARG A 155 4.34 24.20 8.96
C ARG A 155 2.98 24.89 9.14
N ARG A 156 2.64 25.82 8.26
CA ARG A 156 1.33 26.49 8.20
C ARG A 156 0.19 25.52 7.89
N GLU A 157 0.39 24.64 6.93
CA GLU A 157 -0.63 23.69 6.48
C GLU A 157 -0.78 22.52 7.49
N LEU A 158 0.31 22.18 8.22
CA LEU A 158 0.25 21.33 9.42
C LEU A 158 -0.69 21.94 10.49
N GLN A 159 -0.51 23.23 10.81
CA GLN A 159 -1.32 23.93 11.80
C GLN A 159 -2.80 23.99 11.39
N LEU A 160 -3.09 24.36 10.15
CA LEU A 160 -4.46 24.40 9.62
C LEU A 160 -5.15 23.02 9.65
N ALA A 161 -4.41 21.92 9.45
CA ALA A 161 -4.96 20.58 9.57
C ALA A 161 -5.27 20.19 11.02
N GLN A 162 -4.42 20.60 11.96
CA GLN A 162 -4.67 20.42 13.39
C GLN A 162 -5.85 21.29 13.88
N GLU A 163 -6.00 22.50 13.36
CA GLU A 163 -7.12 23.39 13.63
C GLU A 163 -8.45 22.85 13.08
N GLU A 164 -8.47 22.25 11.88
CA GLU A 164 -9.66 21.55 11.36
C GLU A 164 -10.09 20.42 12.33
N ILE A 165 -9.14 19.57 12.74
CA ILE A 165 -9.44 18.44 13.62
C ILE A 165 -9.90 18.92 15.01
N ASP A 166 -9.22 19.91 15.60
CA ASP A 166 -9.61 20.51 16.88
C ASP A 166 -11.03 21.13 16.82
N GLN A 167 -11.41 21.74 15.69
CA GLN A 167 -12.74 22.35 15.49
C GLN A 167 -13.85 21.34 15.16
N LYS A 168 -13.53 20.20 14.54
CA LYS A 168 -14.51 19.20 14.08
C LYS A 168 -14.71 18.04 15.04
N VAL A 169 -13.66 17.65 15.76
CA VAL A 169 -13.64 16.44 16.63
C VAL A 169 -13.41 16.80 18.09
N GLY A 170 -12.61 17.84 18.36
CA GLY A 170 -12.20 18.21 19.71
C GLY A 170 -10.93 17.49 20.18
N ARG A 171 -10.73 17.47 21.50
CA ARG A 171 -9.53 16.89 22.18
C ARG A 171 -9.87 16.05 23.41
N ASP A 172 -11.16 15.84 23.64
CA ASP A 172 -11.78 15.08 24.73
C ASP A 172 -11.97 13.59 24.39
N ARG A 173 -11.90 13.23 23.09
CA ARG A 173 -11.92 11.84 22.59
C ARG A 173 -11.00 11.66 21.36
N PRO A 174 -10.56 10.44 21.03
CA PRO A 174 -9.83 10.17 19.79
C PRO A 174 -10.73 10.34 18.54
N VAL A 175 -10.11 10.63 17.39
CA VAL A 175 -10.80 10.61 16.07
C VAL A 175 -11.35 9.20 15.75
N GLU A 176 -12.59 9.13 15.31
CA GLU A 176 -13.26 7.93 14.80
C GLU A 176 -13.38 7.94 13.27
N GLU A 177 -13.73 6.81 12.65
CA GLU A 177 -13.88 6.72 11.19
C GLU A 177 -15.03 7.59 10.65
N SER A 178 -16.07 7.80 11.46
CA SER A 178 -17.19 8.71 11.20
C SER A 178 -16.78 10.18 11.12
N ASP A 179 -15.82 10.62 11.94
CA ASP A 179 -15.33 12.01 11.95
C ASP A 179 -14.62 12.38 10.65
N VAL A 180 -13.89 11.41 10.08
CA VAL A 180 -13.10 11.55 8.85
C VAL A 180 -13.95 12.06 7.68
N GLU A 181 -15.26 11.76 7.66
CA GLU A 181 -16.20 12.32 6.68
C GLU A 181 -16.08 13.85 6.57
N ASN A 182 -15.93 14.53 7.71
CA ASN A 182 -15.98 15.99 7.86
C ASN A 182 -14.60 16.70 7.80
N LEU A 183 -13.50 15.96 7.73
CA LEU A 183 -12.12 16.50 7.65
C LEU A 183 -11.74 16.80 6.18
N VAL A 184 -12.28 17.89 5.65
CA VAL A 184 -12.21 18.27 4.22
C VAL A 184 -10.80 18.71 3.83
N TYR A 185 -10.13 19.47 4.68
CA TYR A 185 -8.78 19.99 4.45
C TYR A 185 -7.71 18.90 4.65
N LEU A 186 -7.87 18.00 5.64
CA LEU A 186 -7.05 16.79 5.71
C LEU A 186 -7.19 15.92 4.44
N LYS A 187 -8.42 15.75 3.94
CA LYS A 187 -8.66 15.06 2.66
C LYS A 187 -8.03 15.79 1.46
N ALA A 188 -7.88 17.11 1.50
CA ALA A 188 -7.17 17.88 0.47
C ALA A 188 -5.65 17.65 0.54
N ILE A 189 -5.05 17.71 1.73
CA ILE A 189 -3.62 17.39 1.97
C ILE A 189 -3.29 15.97 1.49
N ILE A 190 -4.16 15.00 1.79
CA ILE A 190 -4.05 13.64 1.29
C ILE A 190 -4.09 13.65 -0.24
N LYS A 191 -5.11 14.24 -0.87
CA LYS A 191 -5.20 14.29 -2.34
C LYS A 191 -4.03 15.00 -3.02
N GLU A 192 -3.40 15.99 -2.39
CA GLU A 192 -2.21 16.67 -2.94
C GLU A 192 -0.94 15.83 -2.78
N THR A 193 -0.73 15.22 -1.61
CA THR A 193 0.37 14.24 -1.42
C THR A 193 0.21 13.04 -2.38
N LEU A 194 -1.03 12.68 -2.68
CA LEU A 194 -1.44 11.65 -3.62
C LEU A 194 -1.70 12.18 -5.05
N ARG A 195 -1.26 13.39 -5.43
CA ARG A 195 -1.59 14.01 -6.73
C ARG A 195 -1.10 13.21 -7.96
N LEU A 196 -0.16 12.28 -7.77
CA LEU A 196 0.49 11.52 -8.84
C LEU A 196 -0.20 10.18 -9.22
N TYR A 197 -1.44 9.91 -8.80
CA TYR A 197 -2.18 8.72 -9.25
C TYR A 197 -3.13 8.98 -10.44
N PRO A 198 -2.72 8.72 -11.69
CA PRO A 198 -3.65 8.66 -12.81
C PRO A 198 -4.55 7.42 -12.69
N ALA A 199 -5.85 7.60 -12.93
CA ALA A 199 -6.78 6.48 -13.05
C ALA A 199 -6.55 5.73 -14.39
N GLY A 200 -6.42 4.41 -14.32
CA GLY A 200 -6.22 3.51 -15.45
C GLY A 200 -6.17 2.05 -14.99
N ARG A 201 -6.03 1.07 -15.90
CA ARG A 201 -6.21 -0.39 -15.61
C ARG A 201 -5.33 -1.00 -14.51
N ARG A 202 -4.35 -0.26 -13.98
CA ARG A 202 -3.47 -0.71 -12.87
C ARG A 202 -3.58 0.18 -11.63
N SER A 203 -4.70 0.88 -11.44
CA SER A 203 -5.06 1.53 -10.18
C SER A 203 -4.95 0.54 -9.02
N CYS A 204 -4.41 0.96 -7.88
CA CYS A 204 -4.24 0.08 -6.72
C CYS A 204 -5.61 -0.48 -6.25
N PRO A 205 -5.81 -1.81 -6.18
CA PRO A 205 -7.08 -2.37 -5.72
C PRO A 205 -7.36 -2.05 -4.25
N GLY A 206 -6.31 -1.91 -3.44
CA GLY A 206 -6.39 -1.48 -2.05
C GLY A 206 -6.53 0.04 -1.85
N LEU A 207 -6.67 0.86 -2.91
CA LEU A 207 -6.64 2.32 -2.78
C LEU A 207 -7.68 2.87 -1.80
N ASN A 208 -8.92 2.34 -1.81
CA ASN A 208 -9.98 2.82 -0.91
C ASN A 208 -9.67 2.50 0.56
N PHE A 209 -9.17 1.28 0.83
CA PHE A 209 -8.75 0.86 2.16
C PHE A 209 -7.53 1.65 2.65
N ALA A 210 -6.52 1.82 1.80
CA ALA A 210 -5.35 2.65 2.09
C ALA A 210 -5.77 4.11 2.36
N LEU A 211 -6.75 4.66 1.63
CA LEU A 211 -7.31 5.99 1.89
C LEU A 211 -7.97 6.07 3.27
N GLN A 212 -8.75 5.07 3.70
CA GLN A 212 -9.33 5.02 5.05
C GLN A 212 -8.23 4.96 6.14
N VAL A 213 -7.26 4.05 5.99
CA VAL A 213 -6.17 3.88 6.96
C VAL A 213 -5.28 5.12 7.05
N VAL A 214 -4.91 5.73 5.92
CA VAL A 214 -4.15 6.99 5.88
C VAL A 214 -4.96 8.14 6.48
N GLN A 215 -6.25 8.26 6.15
CA GLN A 215 -7.11 9.32 6.70
C GLN A 215 -7.22 9.22 8.22
N LEU A 216 -7.62 8.06 8.76
CA LEU A 216 -7.80 7.87 10.20
C LEU A 216 -6.45 7.92 10.96
N GLY A 217 -5.41 7.30 10.40
CA GLY A 217 -4.06 7.30 10.98
C GLY A 217 -3.47 8.70 11.06
N MET A 218 -3.53 9.48 9.97
CA MET A 218 -3.05 10.86 9.96
C MET A 218 -3.92 11.78 10.82
N ALA A 219 -5.24 11.59 10.86
CA ALA A 219 -6.12 12.36 11.73
C ALA A 219 -5.75 12.15 13.21
N ARG A 220 -5.58 10.89 13.66
CA ARG A 220 -5.17 10.56 15.02
C ARG A 220 -3.77 11.07 15.36
N LEU A 221 -2.83 10.98 14.43
CA LEU A 221 -1.47 11.53 14.60
C LEU A 221 -1.50 13.06 14.79
N LEU A 222 -2.21 13.78 13.92
CA LEU A 222 -2.33 15.25 13.97
C LEU A 222 -3.13 15.73 15.18
N GLN A 223 -4.19 15.01 15.57
CA GLN A 223 -4.95 15.27 16.80
C GLN A 223 -4.06 15.08 18.03
N GLY A 224 -3.31 13.97 18.08
CA GLY A 224 -2.56 13.49 19.24
C GLY A 224 -1.26 14.25 19.51
N PHE A 225 -0.51 14.66 18.49
CA PHE A 225 0.87 15.14 18.67
C PHE A 225 1.16 16.45 17.94
N ASN A 226 1.92 17.34 18.59
CA ASN A 226 2.69 18.37 17.91
C ASN A 226 4.00 17.74 17.42
N PHE A 227 4.43 18.13 16.23
CA PHE A 227 5.59 17.54 15.55
C PHE A 227 6.68 18.60 15.33
N THR A 228 7.91 18.35 15.76
CA THR A 228 9.08 19.20 15.47
C THR A 228 10.23 18.38 14.91
N THR A 229 11.05 18.97 14.05
CA THR A 229 12.26 18.32 13.50
C THR A 229 13.43 18.50 14.47
N PRO A 230 14.42 17.59 14.47
CA PRO A 230 15.70 17.83 15.14
C PRO A 230 16.27 19.20 14.76
N ASN A 231 16.69 19.97 15.77
CA ASN A 231 17.18 21.37 15.63
C ASN A 231 16.23 22.35 14.90
N ASN A 232 14.97 21.97 14.66
CA ASN A 232 13.99 22.68 13.83
C ASN A 232 14.44 22.91 12.36
N GLU A 233 15.32 22.05 11.84
CA GLU A 233 15.76 22.09 10.43
C GLU A 233 14.65 21.61 9.46
N PRO A 234 14.72 21.95 8.16
CA PRO A 234 13.86 21.35 7.14
C PRO A 234 14.05 19.84 7.03
N VAL A 235 12.98 19.12 6.68
CA VAL A 235 13.06 17.69 6.35
C VAL A 235 13.69 17.53 4.97
N ASP A 236 14.79 16.77 4.89
CA ASP A 236 15.34 16.28 3.62
C ASP A 236 14.25 15.54 2.83
N MET A 237 14.03 15.91 1.56
CA MET A 237 13.00 15.33 0.69
C MET A 237 13.58 14.34 -0.34
N THR A 238 14.83 13.90 -0.19
CA THR A 238 15.48 13.00 -1.16
C THR A 238 14.84 11.60 -1.17
N GLU A 239 14.59 11.08 -2.37
CA GLU A 239 13.96 9.78 -2.63
C GLU A 239 15.03 8.70 -2.86
N SER A 240 14.86 7.53 -2.23
CA SER A 240 15.71 6.37 -2.49
C SER A 240 15.30 5.66 -3.78
N LEU A 241 16.28 5.12 -4.52
CA LEU A 241 16.07 4.36 -5.76
C LEU A 241 15.59 2.92 -5.49
N THR A 242 14.52 2.78 -4.71
CA THR A 242 13.91 1.52 -4.27
C THR A 242 12.58 1.23 -5.00
N LEU A 243 12.06 0.00 -4.87
CA LEU A 243 10.82 -0.43 -5.54
C LEU A 243 9.58 0.30 -5.02
N SER A 244 9.53 0.51 -3.70
CA SER A 244 8.68 1.50 -3.04
C SER A 244 9.44 2.82 -2.98
N LEU A 245 8.76 3.96 -3.15
CA LEU A 245 9.38 5.30 -3.08
C LEU A 245 9.71 5.65 -1.62
N CYS A 246 10.76 5.04 -1.07
CA CYS A 246 11.24 5.33 0.27
C CYS A 246 11.97 6.69 0.30
N LYS A 247 12.05 7.31 1.47
CA LYS A 247 13.03 8.37 1.71
C LYS A 247 14.45 7.78 1.67
N GLU A 248 15.45 8.54 1.22
CA GLU A 248 16.85 8.13 1.35
C GLU A 248 17.30 8.21 2.82
N THR A 249 16.93 9.29 3.51
CA THR A 249 17.12 9.49 4.96
C THR A 249 15.85 9.12 5.74
N PRO A 250 15.95 8.39 6.88
CA PRO A 250 14.80 8.17 7.77
C PRO A 250 14.19 9.49 8.27
N LEU A 251 12.86 9.51 8.43
CA LEU A 251 12.17 10.70 8.95
C LEU A 251 12.31 10.78 10.48
N GLU A 252 13.22 11.62 10.96
CA GLU A 252 13.35 11.93 12.38
C GLU A 252 12.38 13.04 12.81
N VAL A 253 11.58 12.79 13.84
CA VAL A 253 10.60 13.75 14.38
C VAL A 253 10.52 13.63 15.90
N MET A 254 10.52 14.77 16.59
CA MET A 254 10.18 14.87 18.00
C MET A 254 8.66 15.07 18.13
N LEU A 255 8.04 14.29 19.02
CA LEU A 255 6.61 14.33 19.30
C LEU A 255 6.34 14.98 20.66
N THR A 256 5.30 15.80 20.75
CA THR A 256 4.80 16.34 22.03
C THR A 256 3.28 16.13 22.11
N PRO A 257 2.76 15.44 23.14
CA PRO A 257 1.31 15.23 23.33
C PRO A 257 0.47 16.51 23.29
N ARG A 258 -0.73 16.44 22.69
CA ARG A 258 -1.74 17.52 22.60
C ARG A 258 -3.01 17.25 23.42
N LEU A 259 -3.30 15.98 23.64
CA LEU A 259 -4.46 15.44 24.36
C LEU A 259 -4.13 15.10 25.81
N ALA A 260 -5.17 14.81 26.61
CA ALA A 260 -5.02 14.37 27.99
C ALA A 260 -4.34 12.98 28.08
N PRO A 261 -3.51 12.69 29.12
CA PRO A 261 -2.73 11.45 29.22
C PRO A 261 -3.54 10.14 29.17
N GLU A 262 -4.81 10.21 29.53
CA GLU A 262 -5.77 9.11 29.54
C GLU A 262 -6.09 8.63 28.10
N LEU A 263 -6.07 9.53 27.12
CA LEU A 263 -6.42 9.25 25.72
C LEU A 263 -5.30 8.56 24.91
N TYR A 264 -4.17 8.24 25.55
CA TYR A 264 -3.09 7.41 24.99
C TYR A 264 -2.97 6.04 25.66
N GLN A 265 -3.81 5.75 26.66
CA GLN A 265 -3.80 4.48 27.37
C GLN A 265 -4.72 3.48 26.63
N TYR A 266 -4.11 2.41 26.13
CA TYR A 266 -4.73 1.29 25.42
C TYR A 266 -4.38 -0.02 26.14
#